data_AF-A0A8S8XPT3-F1
#
_entry.id   AF-A0A8S8XPT3-F1
#
_cell.length_a   1.000
_cell.length_b   1.000
_cell.length_c   1.000
_cell.angle_alpha   90.00
_cell.angle_beta   90.00
_cell.angle_gamma   90.00
#
_symmetry.space_group_name_H-M   'P 1'
#
loop_
_entity.id
_entity.type
_entity.pdbx_description
1 polymer ?
#
loop_
_entity_poly.entity_id
_entity_poly.type
_entity_poly.pdbx_seq_one_letter_code
_entity_poly.pdbx_strand_id
1 'polypeptide(L)' 'MLAILGIWFLANLLSQLAYINFKGAPYDGMGMLESLGSIYYAVIVIELLLWAWLVAFLVIKLVRHLSSPNQTKAENVNCP' A
#
# COMPACT_ATOMS: atom_id res chain seq x y z
N MET A 1 -11.80 7.03 -0.64
CA MET A 1 -10.42 6.96 -0.10
C MET A 1 -9.75 5.61 -0.35
N LEU A 2 -10.33 4.47 0.08
CA LEU A 2 -9.73 3.14 -0.15
C LEU A 2 -9.64 2.74 -1.64
N ALA A 3 -10.67 3.03 -2.43
CA ALA A 3 -10.65 2.75 -3.87
C ALA A 3 -9.53 3.51 -4.60
N ILE A 4 -9.27 4.77 -4.24
CA ILE A 4 -8.17 5.58 -4.80
C ILE A 4 -6.82 4.97 -4.45
N LEU A 5 -6.66 4.51 -3.20
CA LEU A 5 -5.47 3.81 -2.73
C LEU A 5 -5.25 2.50 -3.51
N GLY A 6 -6.32 1.74 -3.74
CA GLY A 6 -6.29 0.51 -4.52
C GLY A 6 -5.93 0.77 -5.99
N ILE A 7 -6.50 1.80 -6.60
CA ILE A 7 -6.19 2.19 -7.98
C ILE A 7 -4.73 2.66 -8.08
N TRP A 8 -4.24 3.46 -7.14
CA TRP A 8 -2.85 3.90 -7.09
C TRP A 8 -1.89 2.70 -6.93
N PHE A 9 -2.21 1.74 -6.08
CA PHE A 9 -1.42 0.53 -5.89
C PHE A 9 -1.42 -0.36 -7.15
N LEU A 10 -2.60 -0.58 -7.77
CA LEU A 10 -2.70 -1.32 -9.02
C LEU A 10 -1.97 -0.62 -10.17
N ALA A 11 -2.00 0.71 -10.24
CA ALA A 11 -1.24 1.47 -11.23
C ALA A 11 0.28 1.29 -11.05
N ASN A 12 0.77 1.27 -9.80
CA ASN A 12 2.17 0.97 -9.52
C ASN A 12 2.55 -0.46 -9.91
N LEU A 13 1.72 -1.46 -9.57
CA LEU A 13 1.94 -2.85 -9.98
C LEU A 13 1.87 -3.05 -11.49
N LEU A 14 0.93 -2.37 -12.16
CA LEU A 14 0.77 -2.43 -13.61
C LEU A 14 1.95 -1.77 -14.33
N SER A 15 2.47 -0.68 -13.79
CA SER A 15 3.71 -0.05 -14.28
C SER A 15 4.90 -1.01 -14.17
N GLN A 16 5.04 -1.70 -13.03
CA GLN A 16 6.08 -2.70 -12.83
C GLN A 16 5.92 -3.90 -13.77
N LEU A 17 4.70 -4.40 -13.96
CA LEU A 17 4.38 -5.48 -14.89
C LEU A 17 4.65 -5.09 -16.35
N ALA A 18 4.25 -3.88 -16.74
CA ALA A 18 4.51 -3.36 -18.08
C ALA A 18 6.02 -3.24 -18.33
N TYR A 19 6.80 -2.75 -17.37
CA TYR A 19 8.25 -2.68 -17.49
C TYR A 19 8.89 -4.07 -17.68
N ILE A 20 8.45 -5.07 -16.91
CA ILE A 20 8.89 -6.45 -17.06
C ILE A 20 8.56 -6.99 -18.45
N ASN A 21 7.36 -6.69 -18.97
CA ASN A 21 6.93 -7.13 -20.30
C ASN A 21 7.83 -6.56 -21.40
N PHE A 22 8.20 -5.28 -21.32
CA PHE A 22 9.04 -4.63 -22.34
C PHE A 22 10.54 -4.89 -22.19
N LYS A 23 11.08 -4.92 -20.95
CA LYS A 23 12.52 -5.02 -20.70
C LYS A 23 13.00 -6.43 -20.34
N GLY A 24 12.09 -7.36 -20.06
CA GLY A 24 12.40 -8.74 -19.67
C GLY A 24 13.04 -8.89 -18.29
N ALA A 25 13.29 -7.78 -17.59
CA ALA A 25 13.86 -7.73 -16.26
C ALA A 25 12.88 -7.04 -15.29
N PRO A 26 12.83 -7.46 -14.01
CA PRO A 26 12.13 -6.71 -12.97
C PRO A 26 12.59 -5.25 -12.95
N TYR A 27 11.68 -4.37 -12.53
CA TYR A 27 11.98 -2.94 -12.39
C TYR A 27 13.22 -2.77 -11.51
N ASP A 28 14.35 -2.49 -12.14
CA ASP A 28 15.61 -2.24 -11.45
C ASP A 28 15.62 -0.80 -10.95
N GLY A 29 14.86 -0.60 -9.87
CA GLY A 29 14.79 0.68 -9.16
C GLY A 29 16.13 1.06 -8.54
N MET A 30 17.07 0.12 -8.38
CA MET A 30 18.45 0.44 -8.04
C MET A 30 19.19 1.00 -9.27
N GLY A 31 19.16 0.30 -10.40
CA GLY A 31 19.87 0.70 -11.62
C GLY A 31 19.40 2.01 -12.27
N MET A 32 18.09 2.32 -12.26
CA MET A 32 17.59 3.61 -12.76
C MET A 32 18.01 4.80 -11.88
N LEU A 33 18.23 4.53 -10.61
CA LEU A 33 18.38 5.54 -9.58
C LEU A 33 19.87 5.70 -9.22
N GLU A 34 20.70 4.69 -9.48
CA GLU A 34 22.16 4.79 -9.64
C GLU A 34 22.52 5.80 -10.75
N SER A 35 21.71 5.86 -11.81
CA SER A 35 21.84 6.87 -12.88
C SER A 35 21.58 8.32 -12.43
N LEU A 36 20.94 8.53 -11.27
CA LEU A 36 20.71 9.85 -10.64
C LEU A 36 21.86 10.26 -9.70
N GLY A 37 22.87 9.39 -9.49
CA GLY A 37 24.01 9.68 -8.62
C GLY A 37 23.65 9.72 -7.13
N SER A 38 24.32 10.57 -6.36
CA SER A 38 24.30 10.55 -4.87
C SER A 38 22.94 10.78 -4.20
N ILE A 39 21.92 11.27 -4.92
CA ILE A 39 20.58 11.57 -4.38
C ILE A 39 19.73 10.28 -4.26
N TYR A 40 20.19 9.18 -4.87
CA TYR A 40 19.62 7.84 -4.85
C TYR A 40 19.07 7.40 -3.48
N TYR A 41 19.92 7.46 -2.46
CA TYR A 41 19.57 6.97 -1.11
C TYR A 41 18.44 7.78 -0.46
N ALA A 42 18.36 9.09 -0.75
CA ALA A 42 17.32 9.95 -0.19
C ALA A 42 15.94 9.62 -0.76
N VAL A 43 15.85 9.35 -2.06
CA VAL A 43 14.57 9.00 -2.73
C VAL A 43 14.03 7.69 -2.19
N ILE A 44 14.88 6.68 -2.03
CA ILE A 44 14.45 5.38 -1.49
C ILE A 44 13.98 5.47 -0.04
N VAL A 45 14.67 6.24 0.79
CA VAL A 45 14.26 6.46 2.19
C VAL A 45 12.89 7.14 2.24
N ILE A 46 12.65 8.13 1.37
CA ILE A 46 11.35 8.81 1.27
C ILE A 46 10.26 7.84 0.80
N GLU A 47 10.54 7.03 -0.22
CA GLU A 47 9.60 6.03 -0.73
C GLU A 47 9.22 5.03 0.38
N LEU A 48 10.22 4.48 1.09
CA LEU A 48 9.99 3.55 2.22
C LEU A 48 9.18 4.19 3.35
N LEU A 49 9.43 5.45 3.67
CA LEU A 49 8.64 6.19 4.67
C LEU A 49 7.18 6.35 4.24
N LEU A 50 6.93 6.68 2.97
CA LEU A 50 5.59 6.76 2.39
C LEU A 50 4.86 5.42 2.44
N TRP A 51 5.54 4.33 2.06
CA TRP A 51 4.99 2.98 2.15
C TRP A 51 4.68 2.57 3.59
N ALA A 52 5.59 2.83 4.53
CA ALA A 52 5.39 2.52 5.96
C ALA A 52 4.19 3.29 6.54
N TRP A 53 4.07 4.58 6.22
CA TRP A 53 2.92 5.40 6.62
C TRP A 53 1.60 4.86 6.06
N LEU A 54 1.60 4.48 4.78
CA LEU A 54 0.43 3.97 4.08
C LEU A 54 -0.05 2.64 4.69
N VAL A 55 0.87 1.71 4.94
CA VAL A 55 0.59 0.41 5.55
C VAL A 55 0.08 0.59 6.98
N ALA A 56 0.72 1.43 7.79
CA ALA A 56 0.29 1.70 9.16
C ALA A 56 -1.15 2.26 9.18
N PHE A 57 -1.47 3.22 8.30
CA PHE A 57 -2.82 3.78 8.20
C PHE A 57 -3.86 2.73 7.83
N LEU A 58 -3.53 1.85 6.87
CA LEU A 58 -4.43 0.78 6.43
C LEU A 58 -4.67 -0.25 7.54
N VAL A 59 -3.62 -0.68 8.23
CA VAL A 59 -3.69 -1.65 9.34
C VAL A 59 -4.53 -1.10 10.50
N ILE A 60 -4.26 0.13 10.95
CA ILE A 60 -5.04 0.76 12.03
C ILE A 60 -6.53 0.84 11.67
N LYS A 61 -6.83 1.19 10.42
CA LYS A 61 -8.21 1.27 9.94
C LYS A 61 -8.89 -0.09 9.86
N LEU A 62 -8.18 -1.12 9.41
CA LEU A 62 -8.69 -2.49 9.33
C LEU A 62 -8.94 -3.06 10.73
N VAL A 63 -8.01 -2.86 11.67
CA VAL A 63 -8.16 -3.28 13.07
C VAL A 63 -9.36 -2.59 13.72
N ARG A 64 -9.55 -1.27 13.51
CA ARG A 64 -10.74 -0.57 14.02
C ARG A 64 -12.05 -1.12 13.45
N HIS A 65 -12.07 -1.50 12.17
CA HIS A 65 -13.26 -2.06 11.54
C HIS A 65 -13.55 -3.49 12.03
N LEU A 66 -12.51 -4.29 12.29
CA LEU A 66 -12.62 -5.64 12.85
C LEU A 66 -12.86 -5.67 14.37
N SER A 67 -12.59 -4.57 15.08
CA SER A 67 -12.96 -4.39 16.49
C SER A 67 -14.39 -3.87 16.68
N SER A 68 -15.13 -3.56 15.60
CA SER A 68 -16.54 -3.17 15.62
C SER A 68 -17.59 -4.25 15.26
N PRO A 69 -17.43 -5.57 15.52
CA PRO A 69 -18.49 -6.57 15.34
C PRO A 69 -19.38 -6.77 16.58
N ASN A 70 -19.18 -6.05 17.69
CA ASN A 70 -19.88 -6.30 18.96
C ASN A 70 -21.14 -5.45 19.21
N GLN A 71 -21.93 -5.12 18.19
CA GLN A 71 -23.24 -4.47 18.40
C GLN A 71 -24.43 -5.26 17.82
N THR A 72 -24.22 -6.31 17.03
CA THR A 72 -25.34 -7.13 16.50
C THR A 72 -25.70 -8.34 17.39
N LYS A 73 -25.06 -8.49 18.56
CA LYS A 73 -25.32 -9.58 19.51
C LYS A 73 -25.95 -9.13 20.84
N ALA A 74 -26.38 -7.87 20.94
CA ALA A 74 -27.07 -7.35 22.13
C ALA A 74 -28.57 -7.10 21.89
N GLU A 75 -29.05 -7.18 20.64
CA GLU A 75 -30.47 -7.02 20.29
C GLU A 75 -31.25 -8.34 20.26
N ASN A 76 -30.59 -9.50 20.38
CA ASN A 76 -31.26 -10.81 20.31
C ASN A 76 -31.40 -11.53 21.66
N VAL A 77 -31.14 -10.86 22.79
CA VAL A 77 -31.34 -11.42 24.15
C VAL A 77 -32.44 -10.69 24.93
N ASN A 78 -33.28 -9.89 24.25
CA ASN A 78 -34.43 -9.30 24.91
C ASN A 78 -35.63 -9.20 23.98
N CYS A 79 -36.39 -10.28 23.90
CA CYS A 79 -37.80 -10.31 23.54
C CYS A 79 -38.44 -11.53 24.20
N PRO A 80 -39.74 -11.49 24.50
CA PRO A 80 -40.50 -10.58 25.35
C PRO A 80 -40.69 -11.11 26.80
#